data_AF-A0A401S7I2-F1
#
_entry.id   AF-A0A401S7I2-F1
#
_cell.length_a   1.000
_cell.length_b   1.000
_cell.length_c   1.000
_cell.angle_alpha   90.00
_cell.angle_beta   90.00
_cell.angle_gamma   90.00
#
_symmetry.space_group_name_H-M   'P 1'
#
loop_
_entity.id
_entity.type
_entity.pdbx_description
1 polymer ?
#
loop_
_entity_poly.entity_id
_entity_poly.type
_entity_poly.pdbx_seq_one_letter_code
_entity_poly.pdbx_strand_id
1 'polypeptide(L)'
;MAAAQGEPDGGGRCREMEVRRPQEGDGSLQVTPKPENTREKMVLYHWSQSFSSQKVRLVIAEKGLKCEEYDVNLPLSEHNEPWFMRLNPAGEVPVLIHGDNIICESTQIIDYLENTFEAENIPKLMPEEGSLYYPRVQHYRELLDSLPIDAYTHGCILHPELTLDSMIPAYATTRIRSQIGNTESELKKLAEEHPDLREAYLAKQKQIKSKIRDHDNVNYLKKIFCELEAVLDQVETELQRRIEETPDEGLQPWLCGDFFSLADVSLSVTLHRLKFLGLARKYWGNGKRPNLETYYDRVLQQRTFRKVLGNVNNILVSAVLPTAFRVAKKRAPSFLGASFIVSLLGGIGYLAFLFLKKRLA
;
A
#
# COMPACT_ATOMS: atom_id res chain seq x y z
N MET A 1 -42.35 -66.66 -25.29
CA MET A 1 -41.64 -67.44 -26.33
C MET A 1 -40.66 -66.48 -26.98
N ALA A 2 -39.42 -66.45 -26.48
CA ALA A 2 -38.21 -67.01 -27.12
C ALA A 2 -37.71 -66.10 -28.26
N ALA A 3 -36.46 -65.65 -28.39
CA ALA A 3 -35.13 -65.98 -27.81
C ALA A 3 -34.25 -64.70 -27.95
N ALA A 4 -33.29 -64.33 -27.08
CA ALA A 4 -31.91 -64.86 -26.93
C ALA A 4 -31.18 -65.06 -28.27
N GLN A 5 -29.91 -64.71 -28.53
CA GLN A 5 -28.73 -64.21 -27.81
C GLN A 5 -27.65 -63.95 -28.91
N GLY A 6 -26.62 -63.13 -28.67
CA GLY A 6 -25.34 -63.21 -29.42
C GLY A 6 -24.60 -61.88 -29.73
N GLU A 7 -23.76 -61.43 -28.80
CA GLU A 7 -22.54 -60.62 -29.01
C GLU A 7 -21.40 -61.49 -29.64
N PRO A 8 -20.20 -61.00 -30.08
CA PRO A 8 -19.49 -59.81 -29.57
C PRO A 8 -18.58 -58.99 -30.54
N ASP A 9 -18.07 -57.91 -29.95
CA ASP A 9 -16.72 -57.33 -30.06
C ASP A 9 -16.30 -56.36 -31.19
N GLY A 10 -15.76 -55.23 -30.73
CA GLY A 10 -14.47 -54.75 -31.22
C GLY A 10 -14.42 -53.62 -32.25
N GLY A 11 -14.38 -52.38 -31.76
CA GLY A 11 -13.37 -51.43 -32.24
C GLY A 11 -13.79 -50.35 -33.25
N GLY A 12 -13.49 -49.10 -32.87
CA GLY A 12 -13.09 -48.07 -33.81
C GLY A 12 -14.19 -47.13 -34.30
N ARG A 13 -14.31 -45.97 -33.64
CA ARG A 13 -14.60 -44.74 -34.39
C ARG A 13 -13.75 -43.60 -33.86
N CYS A 14 -12.62 -43.40 -34.56
CA CYS A 14 -11.85 -42.16 -34.53
C CYS A 14 -12.78 -40.97 -34.77
N ARG A 15 -12.73 -39.97 -33.89
CA ARG A 15 -13.17 -38.62 -34.22
C ARG A 15 -11.96 -37.88 -34.76
N GLU A 16 -11.96 -37.64 -36.06
CA GLU A 16 -11.02 -36.75 -36.72
C GLU A 16 -11.16 -35.32 -36.19
N MET A 17 -10.01 -34.68 -36.09
CA MET A 17 -9.81 -33.30 -35.69
C MET A 17 -10.34 -32.35 -36.76
N GLU A 18 -11.09 -31.32 -36.36
CA GLU A 18 -11.14 -30.08 -37.13
C GLU A 18 -10.61 -28.94 -36.27
N VAL A 19 -9.42 -28.50 -36.66
CA VAL A 19 -8.60 -27.46 -36.04
C VAL A 19 -9.24 -26.10 -36.32
N ARG A 20 -9.71 -25.41 -35.28
CA ARG A 20 -9.90 -23.95 -35.33
C ARG A 20 -8.77 -23.27 -34.57
N ARG A 21 -7.99 -22.47 -35.29
CA ARG A 21 -6.87 -21.66 -34.77
C ARG A 21 -7.37 -20.67 -33.71
N PRO A 22 -6.65 -20.46 -32.58
CA PRO A 22 -6.82 -19.27 -31.77
C PRO A 22 -6.16 -18.07 -32.48
N GLN A 23 -6.89 -16.96 -32.57
CA GLN A 23 -6.31 -15.66 -32.86
C GLN A 23 -5.50 -15.16 -31.65
N GLU A 24 -4.48 -14.37 -31.99
CA GLU A 24 -3.35 -13.90 -31.17
C GLU A 24 -3.76 -13.32 -29.81
N GLY A 25 -3.11 -13.81 -28.76
CA GLY A 25 -3.23 -13.33 -27.39
C GLY A 25 -2.17 -12.27 -27.07
N ASP A 26 -2.66 -11.16 -26.52
CA ASP A 26 -1.92 -10.18 -25.73
C ASP A 26 -1.18 -10.88 -24.58
N GLY A 27 0.14 -10.71 -24.54
CA GLY A 27 1.04 -11.29 -23.55
C GLY A 27 0.98 -10.54 -22.23
N SER A 28 -0.14 -10.62 -21.52
CA SER A 28 -0.17 -10.42 -20.08
C SER A 28 -0.34 -11.78 -19.41
N LEU A 29 0.64 -12.18 -18.59
CA LEU A 29 0.58 -13.40 -17.80
C LEU A 29 -0.45 -13.19 -16.68
N GLN A 30 -1.74 -13.25 -17.00
CA GLN A 30 -2.80 -13.29 -15.98
C GLN A 30 -2.86 -14.70 -15.43
N VAL A 31 -2.11 -14.94 -14.35
CA VAL A 31 -2.25 -16.15 -13.54
C VAL A 31 -3.46 -15.93 -12.63
N THR A 32 -4.56 -16.60 -12.94
CA THR A 32 -5.72 -16.68 -12.03
C THR A 32 -5.30 -17.39 -10.74
N PRO A 33 -5.62 -16.86 -9.55
CA PRO A 33 -5.19 -17.49 -8.30
C PRO A 33 -5.87 -18.84 -8.12
N LYS A 34 -5.07 -19.89 -7.89
CA LYS A 34 -5.56 -21.17 -7.37
C LYS A 34 -5.71 -21.05 -5.84
N PRO A 35 -6.87 -21.37 -5.25
CA PRO A 35 -7.06 -21.33 -3.81
C PRO A 35 -6.62 -22.67 -3.21
N GLU A 36 -5.33 -22.96 -3.21
CA GLU A 36 -4.82 -24.17 -2.55
C GLU A 36 -3.61 -23.80 -1.69
N ASN A 37 -3.88 -23.74 -0.37
CA ASN A 37 -2.94 -23.89 0.75
C ASN A 37 -2.53 -22.62 1.51
N THR A 38 -3.29 -22.29 2.56
CA THR A 38 -2.98 -21.26 3.58
C THR A 38 -1.70 -21.53 4.41
N ARG A 39 -1.02 -22.67 4.17
CA ARG A 39 0.24 -23.04 4.85
C ARG A 39 1.48 -22.59 4.09
N GLU A 40 1.33 -22.07 2.87
CA GLU A 40 2.44 -21.62 2.07
C GLU A 40 3.02 -20.31 2.60
N LYS A 41 4.29 -20.09 2.28
CA LYS A 41 5.03 -18.94 2.77
C LYS A 41 4.50 -17.68 2.08
N MET A 42 4.10 -16.70 2.87
CA MET A 42 3.64 -15.39 2.39
C MET A 42 4.74 -14.34 2.57
N VAL A 43 5.04 -13.63 1.48
CA VAL A 43 6.09 -12.59 1.43
C VAL A 43 5.48 -11.29 0.89
N LEU A 44 5.73 -10.18 1.56
CA LEU A 44 5.29 -8.85 1.16
C LEU A 44 6.50 -7.95 0.89
N TYR A 45 6.68 -7.57 -0.37
CA TYR A 45 7.56 -6.45 -0.73
C TYR A 45 6.79 -5.15 -0.59
N HIS A 46 7.24 -4.26 0.29
CA HIS A 46 6.49 -3.04 0.60
C HIS A 46 7.43 -1.88 0.89
N TRP A 47 6.88 -0.68 1.05
CA TRP A 47 7.62 0.41 1.69
C TRP A 47 6.80 0.96 2.84
N SER A 48 7.40 1.03 4.03
CA SER A 48 6.68 1.40 5.26
C SER A 48 5.96 2.76 5.18
N GLN A 49 6.44 3.65 4.30
CA GLN A 49 5.88 4.98 4.05
C GLN A 49 4.92 5.05 2.86
N SER A 50 4.73 3.98 2.09
CA SER A 50 3.76 3.95 0.98
C SER A 50 2.35 3.80 1.56
N PHE A 51 1.41 4.61 1.07
CA PHE A 51 0.00 4.55 1.48
C PHE A 51 -0.60 3.17 1.17
N SER A 52 -0.43 2.67 -0.06
CA SER A 52 -0.94 1.37 -0.48
C SER A 52 -0.31 0.22 0.32
N SER A 53 0.98 0.34 0.65
CA SER A 53 1.65 -0.62 1.54
C SER A 53 1.10 -0.58 2.97
N GLN A 54 0.80 0.60 3.51
CA GLN A 54 0.22 0.75 4.85
C GLN A 54 -1.14 0.06 4.96
N LYS A 55 -1.99 0.16 3.94
CA LYS A 55 -3.29 -0.54 3.90
C LYS A 55 -3.10 -2.05 3.99
N VAL A 56 -2.30 -2.64 3.09
CA VAL A 56 -2.07 -4.08 3.05
C VAL A 56 -1.45 -4.58 4.37
N ARG A 57 -0.46 -3.88 4.89
CA ARG A 57 0.19 -4.24 6.17
C ARG A 57 -0.79 -4.18 7.34
N LEU A 58 -1.70 -3.20 7.35
CA LEU A 58 -2.73 -3.11 8.38
C LEU A 58 -3.70 -4.30 8.27
N VAL A 59 -4.16 -4.67 7.07
CA VAL A 59 -5.00 -5.87 6.85
C VAL A 59 -4.30 -7.14 7.34
N ILE A 60 -3.04 -7.36 6.94
CA ILE A 60 -2.25 -8.51 7.41
C ILE A 60 -2.17 -8.55 8.95
N ALA A 61 -1.98 -7.39 9.58
CA ALA A 61 -1.90 -7.28 11.04
C ALA A 61 -3.24 -7.51 11.74
N GLU A 62 -4.34 -6.95 11.25
CA GLU A 62 -5.69 -7.17 11.79
C GLU A 62 -6.11 -8.63 11.70
N LYS A 63 -5.82 -9.27 10.56
CA LYS A 63 -6.10 -10.70 10.34
C LYS A 63 -5.14 -11.62 11.12
N GLY A 64 -4.08 -11.07 11.73
CA GLY A 64 -3.09 -11.84 12.47
C GLY A 64 -2.25 -12.79 11.59
N LEU A 65 -2.13 -12.51 10.29
CA LEU A 65 -1.43 -13.37 9.35
C LEU A 65 0.09 -13.28 9.53
N LYS A 66 0.77 -14.41 9.38
CA LYS A 66 2.24 -14.45 9.36
C LYS A 66 2.71 -14.12 7.95
N CYS A 67 3.42 -13.01 7.83
CA CYS A 67 3.98 -12.53 6.57
C CYS A 67 5.44 -12.14 6.77
N GLU A 68 6.32 -12.57 5.86
CA GLU A 68 7.66 -12.02 5.79
C GLU A 68 7.65 -10.70 5.02
N GLU A 69 8.11 -9.63 5.65
CA GLU A 69 8.10 -8.28 5.11
C GLU A 69 9.50 -7.88 4.60
N TYR A 70 9.59 -7.44 3.35
CA TYR A 70 10.81 -6.89 2.75
C TYR A 70 10.58 -5.43 2.36
N ASP A 71 11.35 -4.52 2.97
CA ASP A 71 11.25 -3.08 2.67
C ASP A 71 12.00 -2.77 1.36
N VAL A 72 11.28 -2.23 0.37
CA VAL A 72 11.77 -1.74 -0.92
C VAL A 72 11.93 -0.23 -0.81
N ASN A 73 13.16 0.24 -0.84
CA ASN A 73 13.46 1.64 -0.54
C ASN A 73 13.17 2.56 -1.74
N LEU A 74 11.99 3.19 -1.75
CA LEU A 74 11.55 4.12 -2.79
C LEU A 74 12.46 5.37 -2.93
N PRO A 75 12.85 6.06 -1.85
CA PRO A 75 13.81 7.17 -1.93
C PRO A 75 15.14 6.80 -2.59
N LEU A 76 15.50 5.54 -2.54
CA LEU A 76 16.71 4.97 -3.11
C LEU A 76 16.51 4.38 -4.52
N SER A 77 15.33 4.54 -5.11
CA SER A 77 14.92 4.01 -6.42
C SER A 77 14.94 2.47 -6.53
N GLU A 78 14.88 1.73 -5.41
CA GLU A 78 14.96 0.24 -5.45
C GLU A 78 13.80 -0.40 -6.23
N HIS A 79 12.61 0.19 -6.15
CA HIS A 79 11.44 -0.17 -6.97
C HIS A 79 11.62 0.00 -8.49
N ASN A 80 12.71 0.62 -8.94
CA ASN A 80 13.10 0.71 -10.36
C ASN A 80 14.20 -0.28 -10.70
N GLU A 81 14.79 -1.00 -9.74
CA GLU A 81 15.83 -1.97 -10.03
C GLU A 81 15.25 -3.16 -10.84
N PRO A 82 16.02 -3.76 -11.76
CA PRO A 82 15.51 -4.79 -12.66
C PRO A 82 14.86 -5.98 -11.96
N TRP A 83 15.38 -6.37 -10.79
CA TRP A 83 14.82 -7.48 -10.03
C TRP A 83 13.39 -7.20 -9.55
N PHE A 84 13.10 -5.96 -9.13
CA PHE A 84 11.76 -5.58 -8.68
C PHE A 84 10.83 -5.34 -9.86
N MET A 85 11.34 -4.73 -10.94
CA MET A 85 10.57 -4.51 -12.17
C MET A 85 10.13 -5.82 -12.84
N ARG A 86 10.89 -6.91 -12.66
CA ARG A 86 10.47 -8.26 -13.08
C ARG A 86 9.36 -8.84 -12.22
N LEU A 87 9.26 -8.46 -10.95
CA LEU A 87 8.15 -8.85 -10.07
C LEU A 87 6.90 -8.02 -10.40
N ASN A 88 7.06 -6.72 -10.56
CA ASN A 88 6.01 -5.79 -10.92
C ASN A 88 6.50 -4.81 -11.99
N PRO A 89 6.09 -4.94 -13.27
CA PRO A 89 6.47 -4.03 -14.34
C PRO A 89 6.04 -2.57 -14.13
N ALA A 90 5.03 -2.29 -13.31
CA ALA A 90 4.71 -0.92 -12.90
C ALA A 90 5.75 -0.35 -11.92
N GLY A 91 6.50 -1.23 -11.26
CA GLY A 91 7.46 -0.93 -10.19
C GLY A 91 6.80 -0.16 -9.05
N GLU A 92 5.59 -0.53 -8.69
CA GLU A 92 4.85 0.03 -7.55
C GLU A 92 4.85 -0.99 -6.40
N VAL A 93 4.74 -0.48 -5.17
CA VAL A 93 4.61 -1.27 -3.94
C VAL A 93 3.22 -1.08 -3.35
N PRO A 94 2.65 -2.10 -2.70
CA PRO A 94 3.25 -3.39 -2.33
C PRO A 94 3.13 -4.47 -3.41
N VAL A 95 3.92 -5.55 -3.28
CA VAL A 95 3.75 -6.80 -4.04
C VAL A 95 3.69 -7.96 -3.05
N LEU A 96 2.62 -8.74 -3.11
CA LEU A 96 2.45 -9.96 -2.32
C LEU A 96 2.86 -11.18 -3.15
N ILE A 97 3.66 -12.06 -2.55
CA ILE A 97 3.93 -13.41 -3.06
C ILE A 97 3.36 -14.42 -2.07
N HIS A 98 2.54 -15.35 -2.56
CA HIS A 98 2.01 -16.47 -1.79
C HIS A 98 1.98 -17.72 -2.66
N GLY A 99 2.90 -18.65 -2.38
CA GLY A 99 3.15 -19.80 -3.27
C GLY A 99 3.68 -19.34 -4.62
N ASP A 100 3.03 -19.79 -5.68
CA ASP A 100 3.29 -19.38 -7.06
C ASP A 100 2.57 -18.08 -7.47
N ASN A 101 1.73 -17.51 -6.60
CA ASN A 101 0.96 -16.31 -6.91
C ASN A 101 1.78 -15.04 -6.64
N ILE A 102 1.82 -14.12 -7.61
CA ILE A 102 2.37 -12.76 -7.47
C ILE A 102 1.24 -11.76 -7.69
N ILE A 103 0.99 -10.90 -6.72
CA ILE A 103 -0.15 -9.96 -6.72
C ILE A 103 0.40 -8.56 -6.42
N CYS A 104 0.18 -7.60 -7.34
CA CYS A 104 0.83 -6.29 -7.30
C CYS A 104 -0.07 -5.13 -6.85
N GLU A 105 -1.39 -5.25 -7.03
CA GLU A 105 -2.30 -4.14 -6.72
C GLU A 105 -2.82 -4.24 -5.29
N SER A 106 -2.70 -3.17 -4.50
CA SER A 106 -3.06 -3.22 -3.07
C SER A 106 -4.51 -3.64 -2.81
N THR A 107 -5.45 -3.23 -3.65
CA THR A 107 -6.85 -3.65 -3.57
C THR A 107 -6.99 -5.15 -3.85
N GLN A 108 -6.34 -5.65 -4.90
CA GLN A 108 -6.36 -7.08 -5.24
C GLN A 108 -5.67 -7.93 -4.18
N ILE A 109 -4.58 -7.43 -3.58
CA ILE A 109 -3.92 -8.08 -2.44
C ILE A 109 -4.89 -8.18 -1.27
N ILE A 110 -5.60 -7.10 -0.93
CA ILE A 110 -6.56 -7.12 0.19
C ILE A 110 -7.72 -8.10 -0.10
N ASP A 111 -8.28 -8.07 -1.31
CA ASP A 111 -9.36 -9.00 -1.70
C ASP A 111 -8.86 -10.45 -1.69
N TYR A 112 -7.65 -10.70 -2.18
CA TYR A 112 -7.01 -12.01 -2.11
C TYR A 112 -6.85 -12.50 -0.67
N LEU A 113 -6.38 -11.63 0.24
CA LEU A 113 -6.22 -11.97 1.65
C LEU A 113 -7.54 -12.26 2.34
N GLU A 114 -8.62 -11.52 2.01
CA GLU A 114 -9.95 -11.79 2.54
C GLU A 114 -10.49 -13.15 2.06
N ASN A 115 -10.39 -13.43 0.76
CA ASN A 115 -10.95 -14.65 0.16
C ASN A 115 -10.11 -15.92 0.39
N THR A 116 -8.80 -15.77 0.67
CA THR A 116 -7.90 -16.93 0.85
C THR A 116 -7.84 -17.39 2.30
N PHE A 117 -7.96 -16.47 3.26
CA PHE A 117 -7.75 -16.74 4.69
C PHE A 117 -9.05 -16.58 5.49
N GLU A 118 -9.94 -17.57 5.35
CA GLU A 118 -11.28 -17.60 5.94
C GLU A 118 -11.44 -18.55 7.15
N ALA A 119 -10.35 -19.05 7.73
CA ALA A 119 -10.43 -19.96 8.87
C ALA A 119 -11.14 -19.30 10.08
N GLU A 120 -11.85 -20.09 10.90
CA GLU A 120 -12.68 -19.60 12.03
C GLU A 120 -11.93 -18.68 13.01
N ASN A 121 -10.62 -18.84 13.14
CA ASN A 121 -9.78 -18.06 14.04
C ASN A 121 -9.13 -16.81 13.39
N ILE A 122 -9.44 -16.51 12.14
CA ILE A 122 -8.93 -15.36 11.40
C ILE A 122 -10.07 -14.35 11.25
N PRO A 123 -9.90 -13.11 11.75
CA PRO A 123 -10.90 -12.06 11.58
C PRO A 123 -11.25 -11.82 10.11
N LYS A 124 -12.56 -11.73 9.82
CA LYS A 124 -13.09 -11.21 8.55
C LYS A 124 -13.25 -9.70 8.67
N LEU A 125 -12.66 -8.95 7.75
CA LEU A 125 -12.74 -7.50 7.71
C LEU A 125 -13.82 -7.02 6.73
N MET A 126 -14.21 -7.88 5.80
CA MET A 126 -15.42 -7.73 5.00
C MET A 126 -16.54 -8.59 5.61
N PRO A 127 -17.73 -8.02 5.89
CA PRO A 127 -18.91 -8.78 6.28
C PRO A 127 -19.35 -9.75 5.17
N GLU A 128 -20.22 -10.70 5.50
CA GLU A 128 -20.83 -11.57 4.48
C GLU A 128 -21.75 -10.77 3.55
N GLU A 129 -21.77 -11.09 2.26
CA GLU A 129 -22.52 -10.35 1.23
C GLU A 129 -24.01 -10.14 1.55
N GLY A 130 -24.64 -11.10 2.24
CA GLY A 130 -26.04 -11.04 2.65
C GLY A 130 -26.31 -10.22 3.93
N SER A 131 -25.27 -9.75 4.63
CA SER A 131 -25.43 -9.02 5.88
C SER A 131 -25.85 -7.56 5.65
N LEU A 132 -26.52 -6.97 6.64
CA LEU A 132 -26.91 -5.55 6.61
C LEU A 132 -25.72 -4.59 6.58
N TYR A 133 -24.54 -5.05 6.98
CA TYR A 133 -23.32 -4.23 7.03
C TYR A 133 -22.52 -4.26 5.72
N TYR A 134 -22.62 -5.33 4.94
CA TYR A 134 -21.86 -5.50 3.70
C TYR A 134 -21.96 -4.32 2.72
N PRO A 135 -23.16 -3.88 2.28
CA PRO A 135 -23.25 -2.78 1.32
C PRO A 135 -22.68 -1.47 1.86
N ARG A 136 -22.73 -1.28 3.19
CA ARG A 136 -22.15 -0.11 3.85
C ARG A 136 -20.63 -0.15 3.86
N VAL A 137 -20.04 -1.28 4.25
CA VAL A 137 -18.57 -1.47 4.22
C VAL A 137 -18.06 -1.32 2.80
N GLN A 138 -18.74 -1.91 1.82
CA GLN A 138 -18.39 -1.77 0.41
C GLN A 138 -18.43 -0.30 -0.03
N HIS A 139 -19.53 0.41 0.24
CA HIS A 139 -19.69 1.82 -0.11
C HIS A 139 -18.55 2.69 0.44
N TYR A 140 -18.27 2.63 1.75
CA TYR A 140 -17.25 3.48 2.35
C TYR A 140 -15.84 3.06 1.94
N ARG A 141 -15.57 1.77 1.73
CA ARG A 141 -14.30 1.31 1.17
C ARG A 141 -14.07 1.92 -0.21
N GLU A 142 -15.04 1.80 -1.12
CA GLU A 142 -14.95 2.36 -2.48
C GLU A 142 -14.82 3.89 -2.46
N LEU A 143 -15.62 4.56 -1.63
CA LEU A 143 -15.57 6.02 -1.47
C LEU A 143 -14.19 6.49 -1.03
N LEU A 144 -13.61 5.85 -0.01
CA LEU A 144 -12.29 6.21 0.51
C LEU A 144 -11.16 5.82 -0.44
N ASP A 145 -11.27 4.68 -1.13
CA ASP A 145 -10.26 4.22 -2.09
C ASP A 145 -10.28 5.04 -3.39
N SER A 146 -11.38 5.75 -3.67
CA SER A 146 -11.47 6.68 -4.80
C SER A 146 -10.66 7.97 -4.63
N LEU A 147 -10.23 8.28 -3.40
CA LEU A 147 -9.45 9.48 -3.10
C LEU A 147 -8.05 9.40 -3.77
N PRO A 148 -7.62 10.43 -4.52
CA PRO A 148 -6.32 10.45 -5.18
C PRO A 148 -5.19 10.79 -4.20
N ILE A 149 -4.84 9.82 -3.34
CA ILE A 149 -3.86 10.01 -2.26
C ILE A 149 -2.46 10.39 -2.78
N ASP A 150 -2.07 9.90 -3.96
CA ASP A 150 -0.81 10.28 -4.61
C ASP A 150 -0.81 11.75 -5.05
N ALA A 151 -1.94 12.26 -5.53
CA ALA A 151 -2.12 13.68 -5.85
C ALA A 151 -2.07 14.56 -4.60
N TYR A 152 -2.71 14.17 -3.50
CA TYR A 152 -2.56 14.91 -2.22
C TYR A 152 -1.12 14.88 -1.73
N THR A 153 -0.47 13.72 -1.78
CA THR A 153 0.90 13.55 -1.28
C THR A 153 1.88 14.40 -2.08
N HIS A 154 1.90 14.28 -3.40
CA HIS A 154 2.81 15.06 -4.24
C HIS A 154 2.41 16.55 -4.28
N GLY A 155 1.11 16.84 -4.37
CA GLY A 155 0.61 18.21 -4.40
C GLY A 155 0.98 19.00 -3.15
N CYS A 156 0.83 18.43 -1.95
CA CYS A 156 1.26 19.07 -0.70
C CYS A 156 2.78 19.23 -0.60
N ILE A 157 3.58 18.37 -1.22
CA ILE A 157 5.03 18.52 -1.29
C ILE A 157 5.40 19.67 -2.24
N LEU A 158 4.75 19.75 -3.40
CA LEU A 158 5.03 20.76 -4.41
C LEU A 158 4.52 22.16 -3.99
N HIS A 159 3.38 22.19 -3.29
CA HIS A 159 2.66 23.38 -2.83
C HIS A 159 2.47 23.38 -1.30
N PRO A 160 3.55 23.55 -0.52
CA PRO A 160 3.49 23.51 0.94
C PRO A 160 2.56 24.57 1.54
N GLU A 161 2.30 25.67 0.83
CA GLU A 161 1.33 26.72 1.20
C GLU A 161 -0.11 26.22 1.36
N LEU A 162 -0.43 25.04 0.84
CA LEU A 162 -1.74 24.40 0.99
C LEU A 162 -1.89 23.68 2.35
N THR A 163 -0.81 23.57 3.12
CA THR A 163 -0.73 22.84 4.40
C THR A 163 -0.37 23.78 5.55
N LEU A 164 -0.77 23.46 6.78
CA LEU A 164 -0.48 24.29 7.95
C LEU A 164 0.56 23.67 8.89
N ASP A 165 0.44 22.36 9.16
CA ASP A 165 1.24 21.65 10.15
C ASP A 165 1.83 20.36 9.57
N SER A 166 2.41 20.46 8.36
CA SER A 166 2.96 19.29 7.66
C SER A 166 4.13 18.67 8.42
N MET A 167 4.12 17.34 8.52
CA MET A 167 5.22 16.58 9.12
C MET A 167 6.38 16.38 8.15
N ILE A 168 6.24 16.80 6.89
CA ILE A 168 7.27 16.69 5.87
C ILE A 168 8.36 17.75 6.14
N PRO A 169 9.62 17.34 6.37
CA PRO A 169 10.70 18.30 6.60
C PRO A 169 10.98 19.14 5.35
N ALA A 170 11.21 20.44 5.51
CA ALA A 170 11.48 21.35 4.39
C ALA A 170 12.63 20.89 3.48
N TYR A 171 13.68 20.27 4.04
CA TYR A 171 14.80 19.73 3.26
C TYR A 171 14.40 18.55 2.36
N ALA A 172 13.38 17.79 2.76
CA ALA A 172 12.89 16.65 2.00
C ALA A 172 12.15 17.14 0.74
N THR A 173 11.40 18.23 0.84
CA THR A 173 10.69 18.85 -0.30
C THR A 173 11.62 19.17 -1.47
N THR A 174 12.76 19.82 -1.21
CA THR A 174 13.74 20.13 -2.27
C THR A 174 14.32 18.87 -2.90
N ARG A 175 14.62 17.84 -2.09
CA ARG A 175 15.12 16.55 -2.60
C ARG A 175 14.09 15.82 -3.45
N ILE A 176 12.83 15.78 -3.01
CA ILE A 176 11.75 15.12 -3.74
C ILE A 176 11.52 15.80 -5.10
N ARG A 177 11.54 17.15 -5.14
CA ARG A 177 11.45 17.90 -6.40
C ARG A 177 12.61 17.57 -7.35
N SER A 178 13.85 17.49 -6.83
CA SER A 178 15.01 17.09 -7.62
C SER A 178 14.91 15.64 -8.10
N GLN A 179 14.44 14.72 -7.25
CA GLN A 179 14.28 13.31 -7.59
C GLN A 179 13.23 13.14 -8.68
N ILE A 180 12.12 13.86 -8.61
CA ILE A 180 11.09 13.90 -9.65
C ILE A 180 11.69 14.27 -11.01
N GLY A 181 12.52 15.32 -11.09
CA GLY A 181 13.18 15.71 -12.35
C GLY A 181 14.21 14.68 -12.85
N ASN A 182 14.92 14.00 -11.93
CA ASN A 182 15.94 13.01 -12.28
C ASN A 182 15.37 11.63 -12.63
N THR A 183 14.16 11.30 -12.16
CA THR A 183 13.56 9.97 -12.35
C THR A 183 13.30 9.67 -13.83
N GLU A 184 12.90 10.68 -14.62
CA GLU A 184 12.67 10.50 -16.07
C GLU A 184 13.94 10.06 -16.79
N SER A 185 15.10 10.67 -16.49
CA SER A 185 16.37 10.31 -17.11
C SER A 185 16.92 8.99 -16.60
N GLU A 186 16.75 8.69 -15.32
CA GLU A 186 17.12 7.39 -14.72
C GLU A 186 16.36 6.24 -15.37
N LEU A 187 15.03 6.37 -15.53
CA LEU A 187 14.20 5.35 -16.18
C LEU A 187 14.58 5.15 -17.66
N LYS A 188 14.89 6.25 -18.37
CA LYS A 188 15.36 6.15 -19.76
C LYS A 188 16.66 5.35 -19.84
N LYS A 189 17.60 5.65 -18.95
CA LYS A 189 18.89 4.94 -18.88
C LYS A 189 18.69 3.46 -18.58
N LEU A 190 17.85 3.12 -17.60
CA LEU A 190 17.52 1.73 -17.27
C LEU A 190 16.87 1.00 -18.45
N ALA A 191 16.04 1.68 -19.24
CA ALA A 191 15.43 1.12 -20.45
C ALA A 191 16.46 0.79 -21.55
N GLU A 192 17.59 1.49 -21.59
CA GLU A 192 18.71 1.22 -22.49
C GLU A 192 19.60 0.09 -21.96
N GLU A 193 19.84 0.03 -20.64
CA GLU A 193 20.67 -0.99 -19.98
C GLU A 193 19.97 -2.37 -19.89
N HIS A 194 18.63 -2.40 -19.86
CA HIS A 194 17.82 -3.60 -19.71
C HIS A 194 16.77 -3.72 -20.83
N PRO A 195 17.15 -4.21 -22.03
CA PRO A 195 16.24 -4.33 -23.17
C PRO A 195 15.01 -5.20 -22.89
N ASP A 196 15.11 -6.20 -22.01
CA ASP A 196 14.01 -7.07 -21.56
C ASP A 196 12.91 -6.31 -20.79
N LEU A 197 13.26 -5.19 -20.16
CA LEU A 197 12.35 -4.36 -19.35
C LEU A 197 12.08 -2.99 -19.99
N ARG A 198 12.56 -2.77 -21.21
CA ARG A 198 12.51 -1.46 -21.88
C ARG A 198 11.10 -0.88 -21.94
N GLU A 199 10.12 -1.71 -22.33
CA GLU A 199 8.72 -1.26 -22.43
C GLU A 199 8.16 -0.86 -21.07
N ALA A 200 8.43 -1.65 -20.02
CA ALA A 200 8.01 -1.36 -18.66
C ALA A 200 8.58 -0.02 -18.15
N TYR A 201 9.88 0.21 -18.35
CA TYR A 201 10.52 1.47 -17.97
C TYR A 201 9.96 2.68 -18.72
N LEU A 202 9.72 2.56 -20.03
CA LEU A 202 9.15 3.65 -20.84
C LEU A 202 7.68 3.92 -20.48
N ALA A 203 6.89 2.88 -20.20
CA ALA A 203 5.52 3.02 -19.72
C ALA A 203 5.47 3.77 -18.38
N LYS A 204 6.31 3.35 -17.42
CA LYS A 204 6.44 4.01 -16.11
C LYS A 204 6.88 5.46 -16.25
N GLN A 205 7.85 5.74 -17.11
CA GLN A 205 8.31 7.10 -17.40
C GLN A 205 7.16 7.99 -17.87
N LYS A 206 6.35 7.51 -18.81
CA LYS A 206 5.17 8.24 -19.34
C LYS A 206 4.13 8.48 -18.24
N GLN A 207 3.85 7.49 -17.41
CA GLN A 207 2.88 7.59 -16.31
C GLN A 207 3.30 8.62 -15.26
N ILE A 208 4.57 8.55 -14.81
CA ILE A 208 5.14 9.50 -13.84
C ILE A 208 5.04 10.93 -14.36
N LYS A 209 5.44 11.15 -15.63
CA LYS A 209 5.37 12.48 -16.26
C LYS A 209 3.94 13.04 -16.29
N SER A 210 2.95 12.20 -16.57
CA SER A 210 1.55 12.63 -16.55
C SER A 210 1.10 12.99 -15.13
N LYS A 211 1.34 12.10 -14.15
CA LYS A 211 0.95 12.31 -12.75
C LYS A 211 1.55 13.60 -12.19
N ILE A 212 2.85 13.83 -12.35
CA ILE A 212 3.52 15.03 -11.82
C ILE A 212 2.91 16.32 -12.38
N ARG A 213 2.65 16.36 -13.69
CA ARG A 213 2.04 17.54 -14.33
C ARG A 213 0.68 17.85 -13.71
N ASP A 214 -0.12 16.83 -13.46
CA ASP A 214 -1.44 17.01 -12.88
C ASP A 214 -1.32 17.40 -11.39
N HIS A 215 -0.35 16.84 -10.65
CA HIS A 215 -0.14 17.11 -9.22
C HIS A 215 0.49 18.48 -8.93
N ASP A 216 1.14 19.12 -9.91
CA ASP A 216 1.67 20.50 -9.84
C ASP A 216 0.60 21.56 -10.22
N ASN A 217 -0.60 21.12 -10.60
CA ASN A 217 -1.69 22.02 -10.97
C ASN A 217 -2.53 22.39 -9.75
N VAL A 218 -2.32 23.60 -9.22
CA VAL A 218 -3.05 24.12 -8.05
C VAL A 218 -4.57 24.12 -8.22
N ASN A 219 -5.09 24.34 -9.43
CA ASN A 219 -6.55 24.32 -9.66
C ASN A 219 -7.11 22.90 -9.58
N TYR A 220 -6.37 21.93 -10.11
CA TYR A 220 -6.69 20.51 -9.93
C TYR A 220 -6.64 20.11 -8.45
N LEU A 221 -5.57 20.50 -7.73
CA LEU A 221 -5.45 20.25 -6.30
C LEU A 221 -6.61 20.83 -5.49
N LYS A 222 -7.01 22.08 -5.77
CA LYS A 222 -8.19 22.70 -5.14
C LYS A 222 -9.46 21.89 -5.38
N LYS A 223 -9.67 21.40 -6.60
CA LYS A 223 -10.82 20.55 -6.94
C LYS A 223 -10.84 19.26 -6.12
N ILE A 224 -9.76 18.48 -6.13
CA ILE A 224 -9.70 17.22 -5.38
C ILE A 224 -9.74 17.43 -3.86
N PHE A 225 -9.35 18.61 -3.36
CA PHE A 225 -9.50 18.98 -1.97
C PHE A 225 -10.95 19.32 -1.58
N CYS A 226 -11.75 19.87 -2.50
CA CYS A 226 -13.20 20.00 -2.29
C CYS A 226 -13.87 18.62 -2.27
N GLU A 227 -13.45 17.70 -3.14
CA GLU A 227 -13.94 16.31 -3.15
C GLU A 227 -13.59 15.60 -1.84
N LEU A 228 -12.36 15.77 -1.32
CA LEU A 228 -11.98 15.29 0.01
C LEU A 228 -12.91 15.82 1.10
N GLU A 229 -13.24 17.11 1.06
CA GLU A 229 -14.13 17.72 2.05
C GLU A 229 -15.51 17.07 2.06
N ALA A 230 -16.07 16.83 0.87
CA ALA A 230 -17.36 16.15 0.70
C ALA A 230 -17.33 14.67 1.15
N VAL A 231 -16.22 13.96 0.91
CA VAL A 231 -16.04 12.59 1.42
C VAL A 231 -16.00 12.59 2.95
N LEU A 232 -15.26 13.52 3.56
CA LEU A 232 -15.17 13.61 5.02
C LEU A 232 -16.49 14.06 5.67
N ASP A 233 -17.33 14.84 4.97
CA ASP A 233 -18.69 15.15 5.44
C ASP A 233 -19.57 13.90 5.47
N GLN A 234 -19.47 13.04 4.45
CA GLN A 234 -20.20 11.77 4.43
C GLN A 234 -19.74 10.83 5.54
N VAL A 235 -18.43 10.78 5.81
CA VAL A 235 -17.87 9.99 6.92
C VAL A 235 -18.33 10.54 8.28
N GLU A 236 -18.26 11.86 8.50
CA GLU A 236 -18.73 12.49 9.74
C GLU A 236 -20.22 12.22 9.98
N THR A 237 -21.04 12.37 8.94
CA THR A 237 -22.49 12.09 9.01
C THR A 237 -22.75 10.64 9.39
N GLU A 238 -22.00 9.70 8.83
CA GLU A 238 -22.16 8.28 9.17
C GLU A 238 -21.72 7.98 10.59
N LEU A 239 -20.59 8.52 11.04
CA LEU A 239 -20.13 8.35 12.42
C LEU A 239 -21.15 8.91 13.42
N GLN A 240 -21.75 10.07 13.13
CA GLN A 240 -22.84 10.64 13.93
C GLN A 240 -24.05 9.69 13.96
N ARG A 241 -24.50 9.21 12.80
CA ARG A 241 -25.60 8.23 12.69
C ARG A 241 -25.30 6.97 13.49
N ARG A 242 -24.04 6.52 13.51
CA ARG A 242 -23.65 5.36 14.31
C ARG A 242 -23.82 5.58 15.80
N ILE A 243 -23.41 6.75 16.30
CA ILE A 243 -23.55 7.10 17.72
C ILE A 243 -25.03 7.12 18.11
N GLU A 244 -25.91 7.64 17.27
CA GLU A 244 -27.35 7.70 17.52
C GLU A 244 -28.03 6.33 17.52
N GLU A 245 -27.59 5.42 16.65
CA GLU A 245 -28.14 4.06 16.54
C GLU A 245 -27.65 3.09 17.64
N THR A 246 -26.51 3.37 18.28
CA THR A 246 -25.97 2.57 19.40
C THR A 246 -25.75 3.46 20.64
N PRO A 247 -26.83 3.84 21.35
CA PRO A 247 -26.77 4.78 22.47
C PRO A 247 -26.23 4.18 23.79
N ASP A 248 -25.94 2.87 23.85
CA ASP A 248 -25.42 2.23 25.06
C ASP A 248 -24.05 2.81 25.46
N GLU A 249 -23.94 3.28 26.71
CA GLU A 249 -22.86 4.13 27.25
C GLU A 249 -21.43 3.52 27.27
N GLY A 250 -21.19 2.37 26.63
CA GLY A 250 -19.90 1.67 26.64
C GLY A 250 -19.33 1.28 25.27
N LEU A 251 -20.15 1.21 24.21
CA LEU A 251 -19.70 0.73 22.90
C LEU A 251 -19.58 1.90 21.93
N GLN A 252 -18.34 2.21 21.54
CA GLN A 252 -18.04 3.24 20.55
C GLN A 252 -17.97 2.57 19.17
N PRO A 253 -18.97 2.76 18.27
CA PRO A 253 -19.01 2.07 16.99
C PRO A 253 -17.86 2.49 16.07
N TRP A 254 -17.45 1.59 15.19
CA TRP A 254 -16.59 1.86 14.04
C TRP A 254 -17.42 2.42 12.88
N LEU A 255 -16.79 2.75 11.75
CA LEU A 255 -17.44 3.48 10.66
C LEU A 255 -18.71 2.78 10.16
N CYS A 256 -18.67 1.44 10.07
CA CYS A 256 -19.76 0.68 9.48
C CYS A 256 -20.55 -0.18 10.48
N GLY A 257 -20.07 -0.38 11.71
CA GLY A 257 -20.69 -1.28 12.69
C GLY A 257 -19.96 -1.30 14.03
N ASP A 258 -20.20 -2.32 14.85
CA ASP A 258 -19.50 -2.56 16.13
C ASP A 258 -18.16 -3.32 15.95
N PHE A 259 -17.79 -3.63 14.71
CA PHE A 259 -16.57 -4.32 14.32
C PHE A 259 -15.68 -3.46 13.41
N PHE A 260 -14.36 -3.72 13.45
CA PHE A 260 -13.39 -3.03 12.60
C PHE A 260 -13.35 -3.69 11.22
N SER A 261 -13.60 -2.92 10.17
CA SER A 261 -13.80 -3.43 8.80
C SER A 261 -12.74 -2.93 7.81
N LEU A 262 -12.83 -3.38 6.55
CA LEU A 262 -12.01 -2.84 5.46
C LEU A 262 -12.24 -1.33 5.23
N ALA A 263 -13.45 -0.83 5.49
CA ALA A 263 -13.72 0.60 5.42
C ALA A 263 -12.94 1.37 6.50
N ASP A 264 -12.82 0.80 7.70
CA ASP A 264 -12.04 1.37 8.80
C ASP A 264 -10.53 1.32 8.51
N VAL A 265 -10.04 0.26 7.85
CA VAL A 265 -8.65 0.20 7.34
C VAL A 265 -8.39 1.37 6.39
N SER A 266 -9.23 1.55 5.36
CA SER A 266 -9.07 2.64 4.39
C SER A 266 -9.18 4.01 5.04
N LEU A 267 -10.11 4.21 5.96
CA LEU A 267 -10.28 5.48 6.67
C LEU A 267 -9.08 5.78 7.57
N SER A 268 -8.63 4.79 8.34
CA SER A 268 -7.52 4.93 9.29
C SER A 268 -6.23 5.34 8.59
N VAL A 269 -5.87 4.66 7.49
CA VAL A 269 -4.65 4.96 6.74
C VAL A 269 -4.78 6.31 6.01
N THR A 270 -5.98 6.65 5.50
CA THR A 270 -6.26 7.95 4.87
C THR A 270 -6.09 9.09 5.86
N LEU A 271 -6.74 9.04 7.02
CA LEU A 271 -6.61 10.08 8.05
C LEU A 271 -5.17 10.20 8.54
N HIS A 272 -4.46 9.08 8.66
CA HIS A 272 -3.05 9.10 9.03
C HIS A 272 -2.19 9.81 8.00
N ARG A 273 -2.42 9.53 6.71
CA ARG A 273 -1.75 10.23 5.60
C ARG A 273 -2.07 11.71 5.60
N LEU A 274 -3.35 12.09 5.73
CA LEU A 274 -3.76 13.49 5.73
C LEU A 274 -3.17 14.25 6.94
N LYS A 275 -3.06 13.59 8.10
CA LYS A 275 -2.38 14.16 9.28
C LYS A 275 -0.90 14.38 9.02
N PHE A 276 -0.23 13.40 8.41
CA PHE A 276 1.16 13.52 7.98
C PHE A 276 1.37 14.70 7.02
N LEU A 277 0.44 14.93 6.10
CA LEU A 277 0.45 16.06 5.16
C LEU A 277 0.08 17.41 5.79
N GLY A 278 -0.26 17.46 7.09
CA GLY A 278 -0.63 18.71 7.76
C GLY A 278 -2.03 19.21 7.43
N LEU A 279 -2.92 18.31 7.01
CA LEU A 279 -4.29 18.62 6.62
C LEU A 279 -5.29 18.42 7.78
N ALA A 280 -4.90 17.69 8.83
CA ALA A 280 -5.78 17.36 9.96
C ALA A 280 -6.54 18.56 10.53
N ARG A 281 -5.83 19.62 10.89
CA ARG A 281 -6.39 20.82 11.53
C ARG A 281 -7.41 21.55 10.64
N LYS A 282 -7.26 21.48 9.32
CA LYS A 282 -8.15 22.13 8.35
C LYS A 282 -9.39 21.30 8.05
N TYR A 283 -9.25 19.97 8.04
CA TYR A 283 -10.29 19.07 7.55
C TYR A 283 -11.08 18.39 8.66
N TRP A 284 -10.55 18.12 9.85
CA TRP A 284 -11.38 17.53 10.91
C TRP A 284 -11.09 18.04 12.30
N GLY A 285 -9.89 18.54 12.57
CA GLY A 285 -9.52 19.10 13.87
C GLY A 285 -10.20 20.44 14.20
N ASN A 286 -9.90 20.95 15.39
CA ASN A 286 -10.50 22.17 15.98
C ASN A 286 -12.04 22.12 16.03
N GLY A 287 -12.62 20.93 16.22
CA GLY A 287 -14.07 20.76 16.31
C GLY A 287 -14.82 20.88 14.97
N LYS A 288 -14.14 20.85 13.82
CA LYS A 288 -14.81 20.89 12.51
C LYS A 288 -15.60 19.61 12.23
N ARG A 289 -15.02 18.45 12.55
CA ARG A 289 -15.65 17.11 12.42
C ARG A 289 -15.32 16.31 13.68
N PRO A 290 -16.04 16.57 14.80
CA PRO A 290 -15.69 16.06 16.12
C PRO A 290 -15.81 14.53 16.23
N ASN A 291 -16.74 13.90 15.50
CA ASN A 291 -16.89 12.45 15.53
C ASN A 291 -15.71 11.78 14.81
N LEU A 292 -15.28 12.34 13.68
CA LEU A 292 -14.10 11.91 12.94
C LEU A 292 -12.80 12.13 13.75
N GLU A 293 -12.68 13.25 14.47
CA GLU A 293 -11.56 13.51 15.37
C GLU A 293 -11.49 12.46 16.49
N THR A 294 -12.62 12.18 17.15
CA THR A 294 -12.73 11.16 18.20
C THR A 294 -12.46 9.75 17.66
N TYR A 295 -13.00 9.42 16.48
CA TYR A 295 -12.71 8.18 15.77
C TYR A 295 -11.21 8.01 15.53
N TYR A 296 -10.55 9.05 15.03
CA TYR A 296 -9.13 8.97 14.72
C TYR A 296 -8.26 8.81 15.97
N ASP A 297 -8.62 9.46 17.08
CA ASP A 297 -7.94 9.26 18.35
C ASP A 297 -8.04 7.81 18.86
N ARG A 298 -9.17 7.14 18.62
CA ARG A 298 -9.31 5.70 18.88
C ARG A 298 -8.45 4.85 17.96
N VAL A 299 -8.39 5.16 16.67
CA VAL A 299 -7.49 4.48 15.70
C VAL A 299 -6.04 4.54 16.17
N LEU A 300 -5.58 5.71 16.64
CA LEU A 300 -4.23 5.88 17.19
C LEU A 300 -3.97 5.02 18.43
N GLN A 301 -5.02 4.53 19.10
CA GLN A 301 -4.92 3.65 20.26
C GLN A 301 -4.89 2.16 19.91
N GLN A 302 -5.33 1.79 18.72
CA GLN A 302 -5.41 0.41 18.26
C GLN A 302 -4.00 -0.23 18.17
N ARG A 303 -3.86 -1.44 18.72
CA ARG A 303 -2.57 -2.14 18.86
C ARG A 303 -1.91 -2.42 17.50
N THR A 304 -2.68 -2.95 16.57
CA THR A 304 -2.30 -3.29 15.19
C THR A 304 -1.92 -2.03 14.41
N PHE A 305 -2.74 -0.98 14.47
CA PHE A 305 -2.42 0.32 13.89
C PHE A 305 -1.09 0.87 14.42
N ARG A 306 -0.88 0.91 15.74
CA ARG A 306 0.40 1.35 16.33
C ARG A 306 1.59 0.50 15.88
N LYS A 307 1.41 -0.82 15.79
CA LYS A 307 2.45 -1.75 15.32
C LYS A 307 2.87 -1.43 13.88
N VAL A 308 1.91 -1.15 13.00
CA VAL A 308 2.16 -0.98 11.56
C VAL A 308 2.53 0.46 11.19
N LEU A 309 1.81 1.45 11.73
CA LEU A 309 1.89 2.86 11.37
C LEU A 309 2.48 3.77 12.46
N GLY A 310 2.62 3.30 13.71
CA GLY A 310 3.00 4.17 14.84
C GLY A 310 4.36 4.87 14.68
N ASN A 311 5.29 4.28 13.93
CA ASN A 311 6.64 4.82 13.70
C ASN A 311 6.84 5.42 12.30
N VAL A 312 5.81 5.39 11.45
CA VAL A 312 5.90 5.81 10.05
C VAL A 312 6.25 7.30 9.95
N ASN A 313 5.73 8.16 10.82
CA ASN A 313 6.00 9.60 10.71
C ASN A 313 7.40 10.03 11.20
N ASN A 314 8.25 9.11 11.66
CA ASN A 314 9.65 9.38 12.03
C ASN A 314 10.58 9.40 10.79
N ILE A 315 10.33 10.35 9.87
CA ILE A 315 11.02 10.52 8.58
C ILE A 315 12.55 10.69 8.72
N LEU A 316 13.03 11.18 9.88
CA LEU A 316 14.47 11.31 10.17
C LEU A 316 15.22 9.98 10.02
N VAL A 317 14.56 8.85 10.28
CA VAL A 317 15.17 7.53 10.19
C VAL A 317 15.20 7.02 8.75
N SER A 318 14.16 7.25 7.95
CA SER A 318 14.06 6.71 6.58
C SER A 318 14.80 7.54 5.52
N ALA A 319 14.94 8.86 5.71
CA ALA A 319 15.61 9.72 4.72
C ALA A 319 17.13 9.85 4.95
N VAL A 320 17.60 9.75 6.20
CA VAL A 320 18.99 10.07 6.57
C VAL A 320 19.87 8.83 6.68
N LEU A 321 19.42 7.77 7.34
CA LEU A 321 20.20 6.54 7.54
C LEU A 321 20.53 5.82 6.22
N PRO A 322 19.60 5.63 5.26
CA PRO A 322 19.91 4.91 4.02
C PRO A 322 20.90 5.66 3.12
N THR A 323 20.84 7.00 3.11
CA THR A 323 21.80 7.83 2.37
C THR A 323 23.21 7.70 2.97
N ALA A 324 23.33 7.72 4.30
CA ALA A 324 24.60 7.50 5.00
C ALA A 324 25.14 6.08 4.75
N PHE A 325 24.26 5.07 4.75
CA PHE A 325 24.64 3.66 4.53
C PHE A 325 25.06 3.40 3.09
N ARG A 326 24.40 4.01 2.09
CA ARG A 326 24.80 3.94 0.68
C ARG A 326 26.10 4.67 0.40
N VAL A 327 26.33 5.84 1.01
CA VAL A 327 27.64 6.53 0.93
C VAL A 327 28.72 5.67 1.56
N ALA A 328 28.46 5.04 2.70
CA ALA A 328 29.39 4.10 3.33
C ALA A 328 29.64 2.87 2.43
N LYS A 329 28.61 2.26 1.83
CA LYS A 329 28.73 1.08 0.96
C LYS A 329 29.40 1.39 -0.39
N LYS A 330 29.14 2.57 -0.99
CA LYS A 330 29.78 3.01 -2.25
C LYS A 330 31.21 3.52 -2.04
N ARG A 331 31.55 4.06 -0.86
CA ARG A 331 32.90 4.55 -0.54
C ARG A 331 33.77 3.53 0.21
N ALA A 332 33.22 2.38 0.60
CA ALA A 332 34.00 1.32 1.22
C ALA A 332 35.04 0.77 0.20
N PRO A 333 36.35 0.98 0.43
CA PRO A 333 37.38 0.32 -0.35
C PRO A 333 37.27 -1.20 -0.14
N SER A 334 37.46 -1.98 -1.21
CA SER A 334 37.33 -3.45 -1.23
C SER A 334 38.25 -4.22 -0.25
N PHE A 335 39.07 -3.52 0.53
CA PHE A 335 40.00 -4.08 1.51
C PHE A 335 39.51 -3.99 2.97
N LEU A 336 38.47 -3.19 3.27
CA LEU A 336 37.98 -3.04 4.65
C LEU A 336 36.92 -4.12 4.96
N GLY A 337 37.36 -5.21 5.59
CA GLY A 337 36.51 -6.32 6.00
C GLY A 337 35.35 -5.91 6.93
N ALA A 338 34.30 -6.73 6.96
CA ALA A 338 33.02 -6.49 7.64
C ALA A 338 33.16 -6.01 9.10
N SER A 339 34.22 -6.40 9.81
CA SER A 339 34.50 -5.97 11.18
C SER A 339 34.69 -4.46 11.33
N PHE A 340 35.31 -3.77 10.36
CA PHE A 340 35.58 -2.32 10.47
C PHE A 340 34.31 -1.47 10.30
N ILE A 341 33.37 -1.94 9.46
CA ILE A 341 32.07 -1.29 9.25
C ILE A 341 31.23 -1.39 10.52
N VAL A 342 31.24 -2.53 11.21
CA VAL A 342 30.53 -2.73 12.48
C VAL A 342 31.12 -1.84 13.58
N SER A 343 32.43 -1.68 13.65
CA SER A 343 33.09 -0.80 14.63
C SER A 343 32.75 0.68 14.41
N LEU A 344 32.73 1.13 13.15
CA LEU A 344 32.41 2.51 12.82
C LEU A 344 30.93 2.84 13.12
N LEU A 345 30.02 1.92 12.79
CA LEU A 345 28.60 2.07 13.09
C LEU A 345 28.32 2.03 14.60
N GLY A 346 29.01 1.17 15.35
CA GLY A 346 28.94 1.14 16.82
C GLY A 346 29.42 2.46 17.46
N GLY A 347 30.51 3.04 16.94
CA GLY A 347 31.03 4.33 17.40
C GLY A 347 30.09 5.50 17.10
N ILE A 348 29.50 5.54 15.90
CA ILE A 348 28.52 6.57 15.52
C ILE A 348 27.23 6.43 16.36
N GLY A 349 26.75 5.20 16.59
CA GLY A 349 25.60 4.93 17.46
C GLY A 349 25.83 5.34 18.91
N TYR A 350 27.03 5.06 19.45
CA TYR A 350 27.41 5.46 20.81
C TYR A 350 27.48 6.98 20.98
N LEU A 351 28.04 7.70 20.00
CA LEU A 351 28.09 9.16 20.02
C LEU A 351 26.70 9.79 19.90
N ALA A 352 25.82 9.23 19.06
CA ALA A 352 24.43 9.65 18.96
C ALA A 352 23.66 9.42 20.28
N PHE A 353 23.89 8.29 20.94
CA PHE A 353 23.33 8.00 22.26
C PHE A 353 23.81 8.98 23.34
N LEU A 354 25.12 9.28 23.38
CA LEU A 354 25.66 10.27 24.31
C LEU A 354 25.09 11.67 24.06
N PHE A 355 24.91 12.04 22.79
CA PHE A 355 24.31 13.32 22.41
C PHE A 355 22.83 13.41 22.83
N LEU A 356 22.05 12.33 22.65
CA LEU A 356 20.66 12.26 23.14
C LEU A 356 20.60 12.33 24.67
N LYS A 357 21.46 11.58 25.37
CA LYS A 357 21.50 11.55 26.84
C LYS A 357 21.80 12.92 27.44
N LYS A 358 22.66 13.72 26.79
CA LYS A 358 23.03 15.08 27.24
C LYS A 358 21.97 16.14 26.93
N ARG A 359 20.95 15.80 26.12
CA ARG A 359 19.83 16.67 25.75
C ARG A 359 18.56 16.37 26.56
N LEU A 360 18.54 15.23 27.24
CA LEU A 360 17.45 14.73 28.09
C LEU A 360 17.76 14.84 29.60
N ALA A 361 18.97 15.28 29.95
CA ALA A 361 19.37 15.76 31.27
C ALA A 361 19.55 17.28 31.18
#